data_AF-A0A0H4PAT3-F1
#
_entry.id   AF-A0A0H4PAT3-F1
#
_cell.length_a   1.000
_cell.length_b   1.000
_cell.length_c   1.000
_cell.angle_alpha   90.00
_cell.angle_beta   90.00
_cell.angle_gamma   90.00
#
_symmetry.space_group_name_H-M   'P 1'
#
loop_
_entity.id
_entity.type
_entity.pdbx_description
1 polymer ?
#
loop_
_entity_poly.entity_id
_entity_poly.type
_entity_poly.pdbx_seq_one_letter_code
_entity_poly.pdbx_strand_id
1 'polypeptide(L)'
;MSMTQVAFLRKAHIPTKTQIEETIQGLGYDFKILGDSENITELHGLSCSINGHVTFFETYFDQPTEITNDWNWIKPDLTNQDSAISFVWGVDFAAGACIGLISIALIDKGQALIYYLDDEMKYSREMLVADTPQFMSEIEKQKKNTIPSSTEPKPTKIVETD
;
A
#
# COMPACT_ATOMS: atom_id res chain seq x y z
N MET A 1 12.01 11.69 -0.54
CA MET A 1 11.39 11.54 0.79
C MET A 1 10.68 10.19 0.80
N SER A 2 10.89 9.42 1.86
CA SER A 2 10.15 8.20 2.18
C SER A 2 8.99 8.58 3.09
N MET A 3 7.88 7.86 2.98
CA MET A 3 6.68 8.03 3.79
C MET A 3 6.47 6.76 4.62
N THR A 4 6.02 6.90 5.86
CA THR A 4 5.86 5.79 6.78
C THR A 4 4.47 5.76 7.42
N GLN A 5 3.76 4.65 7.20
CA GLN A 5 2.51 4.34 7.88
C GLN A 5 2.74 3.10 8.76
N VAL A 6 2.28 3.15 10.01
CA VAL A 6 2.42 2.05 10.97
C VAL A 6 1.06 1.56 11.42
N ALA A 7 0.89 0.25 11.44
CA ALA A 7 -0.25 -0.43 12.04
C ALA A 7 0.15 -1.08 13.37
N PHE A 8 -0.51 -0.72 14.46
CA PHE A 8 -0.39 -1.42 15.74
C PHE A 8 -1.57 -2.35 15.96
N LEU A 9 -1.28 -3.61 16.24
CA LEU A 9 -2.31 -4.63 16.44
C LEU A 9 -1.79 -5.77 17.32
N ARG A 10 -2.70 -6.68 17.65
CA ARG A 10 -2.33 -7.95 18.28
C ARG A 10 -1.86 -8.91 17.21
N LYS A 11 -0.72 -9.57 17.42
CA LYS A 11 -0.16 -10.57 16.50
C LYS A 11 -1.17 -11.67 16.18
N ALA A 12 -1.93 -12.10 17.18
CA ALA A 12 -2.96 -13.12 17.04
C ALA A 12 -4.15 -12.69 16.17
N HIS A 13 -4.30 -11.39 15.87
CA HIS A 13 -5.38 -10.82 15.08
C HIS A 13 -4.91 -10.33 13.70
N ILE A 14 -3.65 -10.60 13.31
CA ILE A 14 -3.18 -10.24 11.97
C ILE A 14 -3.96 -11.09 10.95
N PRO A 15 -4.72 -10.48 10.03
CA PRO A 15 -5.45 -11.23 9.02
C PRO A 15 -4.50 -11.92 8.06
N THR A 16 -4.93 -13.04 7.49
CA THR A 16 -4.19 -13.71 6.43
C THR A 16 -4.22 -12.88 5.14
N LYS A 17 -3.27 -13.14 4.25
CA LYS A 17 -3.26 -12.60 2.89
C LYS A 17 -4.64 -12.74 2.23
N THR A 18 -5.22 -13.94 2.24
CA THR A 18 -6.55 -14.19 1.66
C THR A 18 -7.62 -13.27 2.25
N GLN A 19 -7.65 -13.09 3.58
CA GLN A 19 -8.63 -12.22 4.23
C GLN A 19 -8.47 -10.74 3.87
N ILE A 20 -7.22 -10.30 3.69
CA ILE A 20 -6.91 -8.94 3.23
C ILE A 20 -7.44 -8.73 1.81
N GLU A 21 -7.11 -9.64 0.90
CA GLU A 21 -7.55 -9.59 -0.50
C GLU A 21 -9.07 -9.60 -0.62
N GLU A 22 -9.76 -10.50 0.07
CA GLU A 22 -11.23 -10.56 0.08
C GLU A 22 -11.86 -9.26 0.61
N THR A 23 -11.29 -8.68 1.65
CA THR A 23 -11.79 -7.43 2.23
C THR A 23 -11.68 -6.29 1.22
N ILE A 24 -10.53 -6.17 0.55
CA ILE A 24 -10.27 -5.10 -0.42
C ILE A 24 -11.08 -5.31 -1.71
N GLN A 25 -11.23 -6.56 -2.17
CA GLN A 25 -12.11 -6.89 -3.29
C GLN A 25 -13.57 -6.58 -2.98
N GLY A 26 -14.02 -6.78 -1.73
CA GLY A 26 -15.33 -6.36 -1.27
C GLY A 26 -15.57 -4.83 -1.33
N LEU A 27 -14.51 -4.02 -1.38
CA LEU A 27 -14.58 -2.57 -1.61
C LEU A 27 -14.63 -2.19 -3.09
N GLY A 28 -14.53 -3.17 -4.00
CA GLY A 28 -14.62 -2.96 -5.45
C GLY A 28 -13.28 -2.79 -6.17
N TYR A 29 -12.15 -3.11 -5.53
CA TYR A 29 -10.82 -3.04 -6.13
C TYR A 29 -10.33 -4.43 -6.56
N ASP A 30 -9.80 -4.57 -7.77
CA ASP A 30 -9.07 -5.78 -8.17
C ASP A 30 -7.70 -5.76 -7.49
N PHE A 31 -7.63 -6.34 -6.29
CA PHE A 31 -6.45 -6.32 -5.44
C PHE A 31 -5.87 -7.72 -5.24
N LYS A 32 -4.55 -7.82 -5.33
CA LYS A 32 -3.77 -9.05 -5.09
C LYS A 32 -2.46 -8.74 -4.42
N ILE A 33 -2.07 -9.54 -3.44
CA ILE A 33 -0.73 -9.59 -2.87
C ILE A 33 0.09 -10.60 -3.67
N LEU A 34 1.18 -10.13 -4.27
CA LEU A 34 2.05 -10.90 -5.15
C LEU A 34 3.16 -11.56 -4.32
N GLY A 35 2.78 -12.61 -3.59
CA GLY A 35 3.68 -13.44 -2.81
C GLY A 35 3.00 -14.75 -2.42
N ASP A 36 3.78 -15.81 -2.21
CA ASP A 36 3.24 -17.14 -1.93
C ASP A 36 2.90 -17.37 -0.45
N SER A 37 3.41 -16.51 0.45
CA SER A 37 3.10 -16.62 1.88
C SER A 37 1.71 -16.07 2.19
N GLU A 38 0.93 -16.84 2.96
CA GLU A 38 -0.31 -16.35 3.56
C GLU A 38 -0.06 -15.38 4.73
N ASN A 39 1.17 -15.38 5.27
CA ASN A 39 1.55 -14.51 6.35
C ASN A 39 2.31 -13.28 5.83
N ILE A 40 1.68 -12.11 5.95
CA ILE A 40 2.25 -10.84 5.51
C ILE A 40 3.42 -10.36 6.38
N THR A 41 3.67 -10.97 7.54
CA THR A 41 4.73 -10.53 8.47
C THR A 41 6.09 -11.18 8.22
N GLU A 42 6.17 -12.15 7.30
CA GLU A 42 7.42 -12.89 7.04
C GLU A 42 8.29 -12.25 5.95
N LEU A 43 7.84 -11.11 5.42
CA LEU A 43 8.46 -10.45 4.28
C LEU A 43 9.04 -9.10 4.69
N HIS A 44 10.23 -8.76 4.20
CA HIS A 44 10.85 -7.44 4.34
C HIS A 44 10.31 -6.40 3.33
N GLY A 45 9.27 -6.80 2.59
CA GLY A 45 8.57 -5.95 1.66
C GLY A 45 7.43 -6.73 1.04
N LEU A 46 6.42 -6.00 0.56
CA LEU A 46 5.23 -6.58 -0.02
C LEU A 46 5.06 -6.04 -1.44
N SER A 47 4.90 -6.96 -2.39
CA SER A 47 4.44 -6.63 -3.74
C SER A 47 2.94 -6.81 -3.81
N CYS A 48 2.23 -5.85 -4.40
CA CYS A 48 0.78 -5.95 -4.63
C CYS A 48 0.46 -5.50 -6.06
N SER A 49 -0.73 -5.87 -6.51
CA SER A 49 -1.38 -5.32 -7.70
C SER A 49 -2.71 -4.72 -7.31
N ILE A 50 -2.99 -3.52 -7.80
CA ILE A 50 -4.31 -2.89 -7.69
C ILE A 50 -4.80 -2.43 -9.07
N ASN A 51 -5.95 -2.94 -9.51
CA ASN A 51 -6.52 -2.67 -10.83
C ASN A 51 -5.50 -2.89 -11.97
N GLY A 52 -4.65 -3.91 -11.82
CA GLY A 52 -3.57 -4.24 -12.77
C GLY A 52 -2.29 -3.43 -12.61
N HIS A 53 -2.21 -2.49 -11.67
CA HIS A 53 -0.99 -1.73 -11.36
C HIS A 53 -0.18 -2.44 -10.29
N VAL A 54 0.98 -2.96 -10.69
CA VAL A 54 1.92 -3.64 -9.79
C VAL A 54 2.82 -2.61 -9.10
N THR A 55 3.04 -2.79 -7.80
CA THR A 55 3.91 -1.95 -6.97
C THR A 55 4.59 -2.77 -5.88
N PHE A 56 5.52 -2.14 -5.19
CA PHE A 56 6.28 -2.69 -4.07
C PHE A 56 6.50 -1.60 -3.01
N PHE A 57 6.46 -2.01 -1.74
CA PHE A 57 6.86 -1.19 -0.61
C PHE A 57 7.53 -2.05 0.46
N GLU A 58 8.33 -1.42 1.30
CA GLU A 58 9.07 -2.10 2.37
C GLU A 58 8.15 -2.33 3.56
N THR A 59 8.36 -3.45 4.24
CA THR A 59 7.61 -3.83 5.44
C THR A 59 8.56 -4.23 6.56
N TYR A 60 8.33 -3.68 7.74
CA TYR A 60 9.09 -4.01 8.96
C TYR A 60 8.13 -4.46 10.05
N PHE A 61 8.52 -5.52 10.76
CA PHE A 61 7.72 -6.11 11.82
C PHE A 61 8.47 -6.00 13.15
N ASP A 62 7.98 -5.13 14.02
CA ASP A 62 8.68 -4.72 15.23
C ASP A 62 7.81 -4.85 16.47
N GLN A 63 8.45 -4.80 17.64
CA GLN A 63 7.73 -4.59 18.90
C GLN A 63 7.21 -3.15 18.95
N PRO A 64 6.02 -2.90 19.52
CA PRO A 64 5.49 -1.54 19.63
C PRO A 64 6.41 -0.54 20.32
N THR A 65 7.28 -1.01 21.22
CA THR A 65 8.26 -0.20 21.93
C THR A 65 9.35 0.35 21.02
N GLU A 66 9.75 -0.38 19.97
CA GLU A 66 10.77 0.10 19.01
C GLU A 66 10.29 1.35 18.29
N ILE A 67 9.00 1.42 17.98
CA ILE A 67 8.37 2.59 17.36
C ILE A 67 8.12 3.67 18.42
N THR A 68 7.41 3.36 19.51
CA THR A 68 6.98 4.39 20.47
C THR A 68 8.10 5.07 21.25
N ASN A 69 9.33 4.54 21.24
CA ASN A 69 10.50 5.23 21.79
C ASN A 69 10.79 6.54 21.05
N ASP A 70 10.63 6.55 19.72
CA ASP A 70 10.86 7.72 18.88
C ASP A 70 9.58 8.56 18.68
N TRP A 71 8.40 7.91 18.69
CA TRP A 71 7.10 8.57 18.50
C TRP A 71 6.20 8.48 19.73
N ASN A 72 6.57 9.23 20.78
CA ASN A 72 5.90 9.19 22.09
C ASN A 72 4.41 9.59 22.06
N TRP A 73 3.96 10.34 21.06
CA TRP A 73 2.56 10.78 20.93
C TRP A 73 1.58 9.63 20.66
N ILE A 74 2.07 8.49 20.14
CA ILE A 74 1.27 7.28 19.88
C ILE A 74 1.03 6.48 21.17
N LYS A 75 1.99 6.51 22.10
CA LYS A 75 2.01 5.66 23.30
C LYS A 75 0.72 5.69 24.13
N PRO A 76 0.03 6.83 24.33
CA PRO A 76 -1.21 6.87 25.10
C PRO A 76 -2.37 6.05 24.51
N ASP A 77 -2.35 5.80 23.20
CA ASP A 77 -3.40 5.04 22.50
C ASP A 77 -3.21 3.52 22.60
N LEU A 78 -1.98 3.07 22.85
CA LEU A 78 -1.65 1.66 22.89
C LEU A 78 -2.08 1.05 24.22
N THR A 79 -2.84 -0.04 24.16
CA THR A 79 -3.39 -0.70 25.34
C THR A 79 -2.92 -2.15 25.44
N ASN A 80 -3.14 -2.93 24.38
CA ASN A 80 -2.90 -4.36 24.37
C ASN A 80 -2.26 -4.86 23.05
N GLN A 81 -1.84 -3.94 22.19
CA GLN A 81 -1.11 -4.20 20.96
C GLN A 81 0.29 -4.72 21.32
N ASP A 82 0.70 -5.82 20.70
CA ASP A 82 1.97 -6.52 20.94
C ASP A 82 2.82 -6.63 19.66
N SER A 83 2.40 -5.95 18.59
CA SER A 83 3.08 -5.91 17.29
C SER A 83 2.85 -4.58 16.58
N ALA A 84 3.86 -4.17 15.81
CA ALA A 84 3.80 -3.05 14.90
C ALA A 84 4.23 -3.50 13.50
N ILE A 85 3.50 -3.08 12.47
CA ILE A 85 3.86 -3.27 11.07
C ILE A 85 4.09 -1.90 10.45
N SER A 86 5.33 -1.61 10.06
CA SER A 86 5.67 -0.37 9.37
C SER A 86 5.68 -0.60 7.87
N PHE A 87 4.97 0.25 7.13
CA PHE A 87 4.94 0.31 5.68
C PHE A 87 5.69 1.54 5.21
N VAL A 88 6.74 1.35 4.41
CA VAL A 88 7.60 2.44 3.92
C VAL A 88 7.58 2.49 2.41
N TRP A 89 7.24 3.65 1.85
CA TRP A 89 7.17 3.86 0.41
C TRP A 89 7.70 5.22 -0.04
N GLY A 90 8.10 5.32 -1.31
CA GLY A 90 8.47 6.58 -1.95
C GLY A 90 7.26 7.24 -2.62
N VAL A 91 7.49 8.06 -3.65
CA VAL A 91 6.42 8.82 -4.37
C VAL A 91 5.46 7.97 -5.22
N ASP A 92 5.37 6.66 -4.98
CA ASP A 92 4.51 5.74 -5.73
C ASP A 92 3.08 5.78 -5.18
N PHE A 93 2.15 6.32 -5.97
CA PHE A 93 0.73 6.38 -5.61
C PHE A 93 0.09 4.99 -5.55
N ALA A 94 0.55 4.02 -6.32
CA ALA A 94 0.07 2.65 -6.22
C ALA A 94 0.48 2.02 -4.88
N ALA A 95 1.71 2.28 -4.41
CA ALA A 95 2.15 1.84 -3.09
C ALA A 95 1.27 2.47 -1.99
N GLY A 96 1.08 3.80 -2.04
CA GLY A 96 0.20 4.50 -1.08
C GLY A 96 -1.24 3.97 -1.08
N ALA A 97 -1.80 3.71 -2.27
CA ALA A 97 -3.13 3.10 -2.40
C ALA A 97 -3.19 1.68 -1.79
N CYS A 98 -2.23 0.82 -2.12
CA CYS A 98 -2.18 -0.53 -1.56
C CYS A 98 -2.07 -0.49 -0.03
N ILE A 99 -1.17 0.34 0.51
CA ILE A 99 -0.96 0.48 1.95
C ILE A 99 -2.24 0.96 2.64
N GLY A 100 -2.91 1.99 2.11
CA GLY A 100 -4.17 2.47 2.67
C GLY A 100 -5.27 1.41 2.68
N LEU A 101 -5.39 0.61 1.62
CA LEU A 101 -6.36 -0.48 1.52
C LEU A 101 -6.03 -1.67 2.43
N ILE A 102 -4.75 -2.04 2.54
CA ILE A 102 -4.29 -3.03 3.52
C ILE A 102 -4.61 -2.54 4.93
N SER A 103 -4.36 -1.26 5.24
CA SER A 103 -4.69 -0.66 6.54
C SER A 103 -6.19 -0.71 6.85
N ILE A 104 -7.07 -0.54 5.85
CA ILE A 104 -8.52 -0.78 6.04
C ILE A 104 -8.79 -2.23 6.44
N ALA A 105 -8.19 -3.21 5.76
CA ALA A 105 -8.36 -4.61 6.12
C ALA A 105 -7.79 -4.96 7.51
N LEU A 106 -6.67 -4.33 7.90
CA LEU A 106 -6.09 -4.47 9.23
C LEU A 106 -7.00 -3.88 10.32
N ILE A 107 -7.70 -2.78 10.04
CA ILE A 107 -8.73 -2.24 10.94
C ILE A 107 -9.91 -3.23 11.03
N ASP A 108 -10.46 -3.63 9.88
CA ASP A 108 -11.70 -4.41 9.78
C ASP A 108 -11.58 -5.82 10.37
N LYS A 109 -10.42 -6.46 10.22
CA LYS A 109 -10.18 -7.83 10.66
C LYS A 109 -9.29 -7.94 11.89
N GLY A 110 -8.36 -6.99 12.06
CA GLY A 110 -7.35 -7.03 13.10
C GLY A 110 -7.50 -6.01 14.22
N GLN A 111 -8.49 -5.10 14.12
CA GLN A 111 -8.67 -3.98 15.04
C GLN A 111 -7.42 -3.10 15.16
N ALA A 112 -6.68 -2.95 14.06
CA ALA A 112 -5.44 -2.20 14.04
C ALA A 112 -5.66 -0.70 14.30
N LEU A 113 -4.69 -0.08 14.97
CA LEU A 113 -4.56 1.37 15.07
C LEU A 113 -3.55 1.83 14.02
N ILE A 114 -3.98 2.70 13.11
CA ILE A 114 -3.18 3.13 11.97
C ILE A 114 -2.67 4.56 12.18
N TYR A 115 -1.37 4.76 12.01
CA TYR A 115 -0.72 6.06 12.16
C TYR A 115 0.18 6.36 10.98
N TYR A 116 0.21 7.61 10.56
CA TYR A 116 1.16 8.12 9.59
C TYR A 116 2.16 9.01 10.33
N LEU A 117 3.43 8.59 10.30
CA LEU A 117 4.45 9.14 11.20
C LEU A 117 4.90 10.52 10.75
N ASP A 118 4.97 10.76 9.44
CA ASP A 118 5.49 11.99 8.86
C ASP A 118 4.63 13.23 9.21
N ASP A 119 3.32 13.07 9.36
CA ASP A 119 2.38 14.16 9.71
C ASP A 119 1.78 14.02 11.12
N GLU A 120 2.33 13.13 11.95
CA GLU A 120 1.80 12.82 13.29
C GLU A 120 0.28 12.56 13.32
N MET A 121 -0.23 11.82 12.33
CA MET A 121 -1.66 11.66 12.09
C MET A 121 -2.13 10.24 12.41
N LYS A 122 -3.25 10.13 13.14
CA LYS A 122 -3.98 8.87 13.30
C LYS A 122 -5.05 8.74 12.22
N TYR A 123 -5.01 7.65 11.46
CA TYR A 123 -5.99 7.36 10.43
C TYR A 123 -7.18 6.58 10.99
N SER A 124 -8.39 7.04 10.69
CA SER A 124 -9.58 6.21 10.79
C SER A 124 -9.79 5.41 9.50
N ARG A 125 -10.63 4.38 9.58
CA ARG A 125 -11.06 3.61 8.40
C ARG A 125 -11.69 4.52 7.35
N GLU A 126 -12.56 5.44 7.77
CA GLU A 126 -13.30 6.35 6.90
C GLU A 126 -12.36 7.33 6.19
N MET A 127 -11.32 7.80 6.88
CA MET A 127 -10.28 8.64 6.27
C MET A 127 -9.55 7.88 5.15
N LEU A 128 -9.11 6.64 5.42
CA LEU A 128 -8.45 5.81 4.41
C LEU A 128 -9.35 5.55 3.19
N VAL A 129 -10.64 5.29 3.42
CA VAL A 129 -11.63 5.13 2.34
C VAL A 129 -11.80 6.42 1.55
N ALA A 130 -11.84 7.57 2.21
CA ALA A 130 -12.00 8.88 1.57
C ALA A 130 -10.79 9.30 0.73
N ASP A 131 -9.57 8.90 1.13
CA ASP A 131 -8.34 9.25 0.43
C ASP A 131 -8.05 8.31 -0.75
N THR A 132 -8.54 7.07 -0.70
CA THR A 132 -8.27 6.06 -1.75
C THR A 132 -8.61 6.55 -3.18
N PRO A 133 -9.76 7.20 -3.45
CA PRO A 133 -10.07 7.75 -4.78
C PRO A 133 -9.02 8.74 -5.33
N GLN A 134 -8.38 9.53 -4.47
CA GLN A 134 -7.35 10.47 -4.89
C GLN A 134 -6.12 9.71 -5.42
N PHE A 135 -5.65 8.69 -4.68
CA PHE A 135 -4.57 7.83 -5.15
C PHE A 135 -4.92 7.14 -6.48
N MET A 136 -6.15 6.61 -6.61
CA MET A 136 -6.60 5.98 -7.87
C MET A 136 -6.56 6.94 -9.05
N SER A 137 -7.01 8.18 -8.85
CA SER A 137 -6.96 9.23 -9.88
C SER A 137 -5.51 9.52 -10.32
N GLU A 138 -4.57 9.59 -9.39
CA GLU A 138 -3.16 9.83 -9.73
C GLU A 138 -2.51 8.64 -10.45
N ILE A 139 -2.81 7.41 -10.06
CA ILE A 139 -2.36 6.18 -10.76
C ILE A 139 -2.82 6.21 -12.23
N GLU A 140 -4.09 6.55 -12.48
CA GLU A 140 -4.64 6.64 -13.83
C GLU A 140 -4.03 7.79 -14.65
N LYS A 141 -3.71 8.93 -14.02
CA LYS A 141 -2.99 10.03 -14.70
C LYS A 141 -1.58 9.60 -15.11
N GLN A 142 -0.87 8.88 -14.26
CA GLN A 142 0.46 8.37 -14.59
C GLN A 142 0.42 7.44 -15.80
N LYS A 143 -0.56 6.52 -15.85
CA LYS A 143 -0.77 5.61 -16.99
C LYS A 143 -0.93 6.34 -18.33
N LYS A 144 -1.71 7.43 -18.36
CA LYS A 144 -1.92 8.23 -19.59
C LYS A 144 -0.64 8.92 -20.07
N ASN A 145 0.24 9.29 -19.15
CA ASN A 145 1.49 9.98 -19.46
C ASN A 145 2.61 9.01 -19.89
N THR A 146 2.49 7.70 -19.60
CA THR A 146 3.50 6.69 -19.97
C THR A 146 3.27 6.04 -21.33
N ILE A 147 2.16 6.32 -22.04
CA ILE A 147 1.96 5.83 -23.41
C ILE A 147 2.85 6.67 -24.36
N PRO A 148 3.89 6.08 -25.00
CA PRO A 148 4.58 6.78 -26.07
C PRO A 148 3.60 6.86 -27.26
N SER A 149 3.40 8.07 -27.78
CA SER A 149 2.84 8.26 -29.11
C SER A 149 3.68 7.44 -30.09
N SER A 150 3.15 6.29 -30.52
CA SER A 150 3.70 5.53 -31.64
C SER A 150 3.69 6.42 -32.87
N THR A 151 4.82 7.06 -33.18
CA THR A 151 5.09 7.52 -34.53
C THR A 151 5.38 6.30 -35.38
N GLU A 152 4.39 5.87 -36.16
CA GLU A 152 4.56 4.89 -37.24
C GLU A 152 5.76 5.27 -38.12
N PRO A 153 6.62 4.32 -38.52
CA PRO A 153 7.66 4.59 -39.49
C PRO A 153 7.02 4.77 -40.88
N LYS A 154 7.20 5.96 -41.45
CA LYS A 154 6.80 6.28 -42.83
C LYS A 154 7.51 5.30 -43.79
N PRO A 155 6.81 4.65 -44.75
CA PRO A 155 7.45 3.73 -45.68
C PRO A 155 8.35 4.52 -46.65
N THR A 156 9.64 4.23 -46.62
CA THR A 156 10.62 4.73 -47.59
C THR A 156 10.32 4.11 -48.96
N LYS A 157 9.95 4.95 -49.94
CA LYS A 157 9.86 4.52 -51.34
C LYS A 157 11.23 4.10 -51.83
N ILE A 158 11.35 2.85 -52.27
CA ILE A 158 12.45 2.37 -53.09
C ILE A 158 12.31 3.04 -54.45
N VAL A 159 13.34 3.76 -54.90
CA VAL A 159 13.46 4.21 -56.28
C VAL A 159 14.50 3.31 -56.94
N GLU A 160 14.01 2.41 -57.81
CA GLU A 160 14.84 1.75 -58.81
C GLU A 160 15.24 2.78 -59.86
N THR A 161 16.52 2.80 -60.24
CA THR A 161 17.00 3.44 -61.46
C THR A 161 17.63 2.38 -62.33
N ASP A 162 17.15 2.33 -63.58
CA ASP A 162 17.66 1.55 -64.71
C ASP A 162 19.15 1.82 -65.01
#